data_AF-A0A2E5VBK3-F1
#
_entry.id   AF-A0A2E5VBK3-F1
#
_cell.length_a   1.000
_cell.length_b   1.000
_cell.length_c   1.000
_cell.angle_alpha   90.00
_cell.angle_beta   90.00
_cell.angle_gamma   90.00
#
_symmetry.space_group_name_H-M   'P 1'
#
loop_
_entity.id
_entity.type
_entity.pdbx_description
1 polymer ?
#
loop_
_entity_poly.entity_id
_entity_poly.type
_entity_poly.pdbx_seq_one_letter_code
_entity_poly.pdbx_strand_id
1 'polypeptide(L)'
;MNNSVKFVELYEQASASRSASRWALREVVINPHYIVTMRPDERAPTLLREGKLPDGLDDRQQFTKIHMNRGNTGVELTIVGDISTVQRAMASTADKTVIRG
;
A
#
# COMPACT_ATOMS: atom_id res chain seq x y z
N MET A 1 6.16 -7.41 -21.90
CA MET A 1 6.69 -7.99 -20.64
C MET A 1 5.76 -7.54 -19.52
N ASN A 2 5.23 -8.46 -18.71
CA ASN A 2 4.39 -8.10 -17.56
C ASN A 2 5.31 -7.63 -16.42
N ASN A 3 5.51 -6.33 -16.28
CA ASN A 3 6.38 -5.78 -15.22
C ASN A 3 5.57 -5.53 -13.95
N SER A 4 5.33 -6.59 -13.18
CA SER A 4 4.78 -6.47 -11.82
C SER A 4 5.87 -6.05 -10.83
N VAL A 5 5.49 -5.31 -9.79
CA VAL A 5 6.41 -4.79 -8.78
C VAL A 5 6.02 -5.34 -7.40
N LYS A 6 7.02 -5.74 -6.61
CA LYS A 6 6.84 -6.32 -5.27
C LYS A 6 6.81 -5.22 -4.21
N PHE A 7 5.86 -5.29 -3.30
CA PHE A 7 5.68 -4.37 -2.18
C PHE A 7 5.40 -5.11 -0.88
N VAL A 8 5.44 -4.36 0.22
CA VAL A 8 4.90 -4.79 1.52
C VAL A 8 3.56 -4.10 1.72
N GLU A 9 2.52 -4.90 1.95
CA GLU A 9 1.18 -4.43 2.28
C GLU A 9 0.94 -4.54 3.80
N LEU A 10 0.40 -3.47 4.36
CA LEU A 10 -0.28 -3.47 5.65
C LEU A 10 -1.75 -3.86 5.43
N TYR A 11 -2.16 -5.00 5.99
CA TYR A 11 -3.53 -5.49 5.84
C TYR A 11 -4.16 -5.84 7.19
N GLU A 12 -5.50 -5.78 7.21
CA GLU A 12 -6.29 -6.17 8.36
C GLU A 12 -6.52 -7.68 8.36
N GLN A 13 -6.25 -8.33 9.49
CA GLN A 13 -6.50 -9.76 9.64
C GLN A 13 -8.00 -10.02 9.86
N ALA A 14 -8.62 -10.85 9.00
CA ALA A 14 -10.04 -11.17 9.09
C ALA A 14 -10.45 -11.92 10.38
N SER A 15 -9.48 -12.56 11.06
CA SER A 15 -9.69 -13.30 12.31
C SER A 15 -8.62 -12.91 13.33
N ALA A 16 -8.62 -11.64 13.74
CA ALA A 16 -7.84 -11.23 14.89
C ALA A 16 -8.49 -11.83 16.15
N SER A 17 -7.91 -12.91 16.68
CA SER A 17 -8.20 -13.38 18.05
C SER A 17 -8.00 -12.23 19.04
N ARG A 18 -8.64 -12.26 20.21
CA ARG A 18 -8.50 -11.24 21.28
C ARG A 18 -7.04 -10.92 21.67
N SER A 19 -6.09 -11.80 21.34
CA SER A 19 -4.66 -11.66 21.64
C SER A 19 -3.78 -11.33 20.43
N ALA A 20 -4.30 -11.37 19.20
CA ALA A 20 -3.51 -11.15 17.98
C ALA A 20 -3.66 -9.70 17.50
N SER A 21 -2.56 -9.09 17.01
CA SER A 21 -2.63 -7.77 16.40
C SER A 21 -3.60 -7.78 15.23
N ARG A 22 -4.52 -6.81 15.20
CA ARG A 22 -5.52 -6.64 14.12
C ARG A 22 -4.86 -6.43 12.75
N TRP A 23 -3.62 -5.99 12.75
CA TRP A 23 -2.85 -5.63 11.56
C TRP A 23 -1.70 -6.59 11.36
N ALA A 24 -1.36 -6.86 10.09
CA ALA A 24 -0.19 -7.63 9.72
C ALA A 24 0.44 -7.09 8.43
N LEU A 25 1.67 -7.52 8.20
CA LEU A 25 2.42 -7.25 6.97
C LEU A 25 2.44 -8.50 6.10
N ARG A 26 2.29 -8.32 4.79
CA ARG A 26 2.54 -9.37 3.81
C ARG A 26 3.22 -8.80 2.57
N GLU A 27 3.91 -9.65 1.84
CA GLU A 27 4.41 -9.28 0.52
C GLU A 27 3.29 -9.38 -0.52
N VAL A 28 3.22 -8.40 -1.41
CA VAL A 28 2.30 -8.40 -2.55
C VAL A 28 3.02 -8.05 -3.84
N VAL A 29 2.51 -8.58 -4.94
CA VAL A 29 3.00 -8.28 -6.29
C VAL A 29 1.89 -7.56 -7.03
N ILE A 30 2.15 -6.32 -7.44
CA ILE A 30 1.15 -5.43 -8.04
C ILE A 30 1.51 -5.20 -9.50
N ASN A 31 0.52 -5.40 -10.38
CA ASN A 31 0.61 -5.00 -11.77
C ASN A 31 0.21 -3.52 -11.92
N PRO A 32 1.12 -2.62 -12.33
CA PRO A 32 0.85 -1.19 -12.46
C PRO A 32 -0.27 -0.82 -13.42
N HIS A 33 -0.56 -1.67 -14.43
CA HIS A 33 -1.59 -1.43 -15.44
C HIS A 33 -3.01 -1.44 -14.88
N TYR A 34 -3.23 -2.07 -13.72
CA TYR A 34 -4.54 -2.15 -13.08
C TYR A 34 -4.73 -1.13 -11.95
N ILE A 35 -3.74 -0.27 -11.72
CA ILE A 35 -3.83 0.79 -10.71
C ILE A 35 -4.65 1.94 -11.27
N VAL A 36 -5.74 2.26 -10.58
CA VAL A 36 -6.63 3.38 -10.93
C VAL A 36 -6.18 4.65 -10.23
N THR A 37 -5.90 4.57 -8.92
CA THR A 37 -5.46 5.73 -8.13
C THR A 37 -4.46 5.33 -7.05
N MET A 38 -3.63 6.29 -6.67
CA MET A 38 -2.71 6.21 -5.54
C MET A 38 -2.85 7.48 -4.71
N ARG A 39 -2.88 7.35 -3.39
CA ARG A 39 -2.96 8.49 -2.45
C ARG A 39 -2.21 8.19 -1.16
N PRO A 40 -1.71 9.19 -0.42
CA PRO A 40 -1.22 8.96 0.93
C PRO A 40 -2.31 8.31 1.81
N ASP A 41 -1.90 7.41 2.70
CA ASP A 41 -2.76 6.92 3.78
C ASP A 41 -2.45 7.70 5.07
N GLU A 42 -3.43 8.47 5.53
CA GLU A 42 -3.34 9.30 6.74
C GLU A 42 -3.65 8.51 8.02
N ARG A 43 -4.35 7.38 7.90
CA ARG A 43 -4.77 6.56 9.04
C ARG A 43 -3.62 5.66 9.51
N ALA A 44 -2.91 5.02 8.60
CA ALA A 44 -1.84 4.08 8.95
C ALA A 44 -0.70 4.72 9.79
N PRO A 45 -0.19 5.93 9.48
CA PRO A 45 0.77 6.62 10.34
C PRO A 45 0.25 6.90 11.75
N THR A 46 -1.05 7.16 11.89
CA THR A 46 -1.69 7.37 13.20
C THR A 46 -1.71 6.08 14.00
N LEU A 47 -2.12 4.97 13.38
CA LEU A 47 -2.10 3.64 13.99
C LEU A 47 -0.68 3.21 14.40
N LEU A 48 0.33 3.60 13.61
CA LEU A 48 1.74 3.32 13.90
C LEU A 48 2.18 4.02 15.20
N ARG A 49 1.94 5.33 15.30
CA ARG A 49 2.29 6.13 16.49
C ARG A 49 1.53 5.68 17.74
N GLU A 50 0.34 5.11 17.58
CA GLU A 50 -0.45 4.53 18.66
C GLU A 50 0.01 3.12 19.07
N GLY A 51 1.04 2.56 18.42
CA GLY A 51 1.55 1.21 18.69
C GLY A 51 0.57 0.10 18.29
N LYS A 52 -0.35 0.38 17.35
CA LYS A 52 -1.39 -0.58 16.90
C LYS A 52 -0.97 -1.39 15.68
N LEU A 53 0.12 -1.02 15.01
CA LEU A 53 0.67 -1.77 13.88
C LEU A 53 1.68 -2.83 14.36
N PRO A 54 2.05 -3.82 13.50
CA PRO A 54 3.07 -4.81 13.85
C PRO A 54 4.40 -4.18 14.23
N ASP A 55 5.13 -4.85 15.11
CA ASP A 55 6.48 -4.48 15.51
C ASP A 55 7.46 -4.49 14.32
N GLY A 56 8.54 -3.73 14.43
CA GLY A 56 9.61 -3.68 13.42
C GLY A 56 9.39 -2.66 12.29
N LEU A 57 8.31 -1.87 12.35
CA LEU A 57 8.13 -0.68 11.52
C LEU A 57 8.84 0.52 12.16
N ASP A 58 9.54 1.33 11.35
CA ASP A 58 10.11 2.62 11.78
C ASP A 58 8.96 3.63 11.98
N ASP A 59 8.94 4.39 13.08
CA ASP A 59 7.87 5.37 13.38
C ASP A 59 7.69 6.46 12.32
N ARG A 60 8.71 6.68 11.48
CA ARG A 60 8.68 7.64 10.36
C ARG A 60 8.09 7.03 9.09
N GLN A 61 7.67 5.77 9.14
CA GLN A 61 7.13 5.07 7.99
C GLN A 61 5.85 5.77 7.49
N GLN A 62 5.83 5.98 6.18
CA GLN A 62 4.65 6.47 5.46
C GLN A 62 3.96 5.33 4.73
N PHE A 63 2.72 5.57 4.34
CA PHE A 63 1.86 4.57 3.71
C PHE A 63 1.12 5.18 2.53
N THR A 64 0.86 4.36 1.51
CA THR A 64 0.16 4.75 0.29
C THR A 64 -1.00 3.80 0.05
N LYS A 65 -2.21 4.35 -0.09
CA LYS A 65 -3.37 3.60 -0.56
C LYS A 65 -3.36 3.48 -2.07
N ILE A 66 -3.50 2.26 -2.56
CA ILE A 66 -3.59 1.93 -3.98
C ILE A 66 -4.98 1.38 -4.25
N HIS A 67 -5.73 2.01 -5.15
CA HIS A 67 -6.95 1.43 -5.69
C HIS A 67 -6.66 0.72 -7.01
N MET A 68 -7.09 -0.53 -7.08
CA MET A 68 -6.97 -1.37 -8.26
C MET A 68 -8.34 -1.67 -8.87
N ASN A 69 -8.39 -1.68 -10.20
CA ASN A 69 -9.57 -2.13 -10.93
C ASN A 69 -9.59 -3.66 -11.01
N ARG A 70 -10.58 -4.28 -10.37
CA ARG A 70 -10.85 -5.72 -10.47
C ARG A 70 -12.31 -5.97 -10.87
N GLY A 71 -12.79 -5.27 -11.90
CA GLY A 71 -14.17 -5.44 -12.39
C GLY A 71 -15.20 -4.91 -11.39
N ASN A 72 -16.17 -5.75 -10.99
CA ASN A 72 -17.32 -5.33 -10.16
C ASN A 72 -17.00 -4.94 -8.71
N THR A 73 -15.77 -5.19 -8.23
CA THR A 73 -15.33 -4.76 -6.90
C THR A 73 -13.93 -4.17 -6.98
N GLY A 74 -13.79 -2.90 -6.56
CA GLY A 74 -12.46 -2.30 -6.36
C GLY A 74 -11.73 -2.99 -5.22
N VAL A 75 -10.40 -3.12 -5.34
CA VAL A 75 -9.53 -3.55 -4.24
C VAL A 75 -8.71 -2.35 -3.81
N GLU A 76 -8.74 -2.02 -2.52
CA GLU A 76 -7.84 -1.03 -1.91
C GLU A 76 -6.75 -1.77 -1.13
N LEU A 77 -5.49 -1.45 -1.40
CA LEU A 77 -4.33 -1.97 -0.67
C LEU A 77 -3.64 -0.81 0.05
N THR A 78 -3.12 -1.06 1.26
CA THR A 78 -2.28 -0.09 1.98
C THR A 78 -0.84 -0.53 1.91
N ILE A 79 -0.03 0.18 1.12
CA ILE A 79 1.38 -0.15 0.87
C ILE A 79 2.28 0.65 1.80
N VAL A 80 3.29 -0.04 2.34
CA VAL A 80 4.36 0.58 3.13
C VAL A 80 5.27 1.39 2.20
N GLY A 81 5.27 2.71 2.36
CA GLY A 81 6.03 3.67 1.56
C GLY A 81 5.27 4.97 1.29
N ASP A 82 6.00 6.08 1.15
CA ASP A 82 5.43 7.34 0.69
C ASP A 82 4.99 7.26 -0.78
N ILE A 83 4.04 8.11 -1.16
CA ILE A 83 3.44 8.08 -2.50
C ILE A 83 4.48 8.28 -3.61
N SER A 84 5.51 9.11 -3.39
CA SER A 84 6.51 9.39 -4.42
C SER A 84 7.40 8.18 -4.66
N THR A 85 7.80 7.48 -3.59
CA THR A 85 8.59 6.26 -3.70
C THR A 85 7.80 5.14 -4.35
N VAL A 86 6.56 4.92 -3.93
CA VAL A 86 5.68 3.89 -4.55
C VAL A 86 5.43 4.24 -6.02
N GLN A 87 5.16 5.51 -6.34
CA GLN A 87 4.96 5.95 -7.73
C GLN A 87 6.20 5.71 -8.59
N ARG A 88 7.41 6.03 -8.10
CA ARG A 88 8.65 5.78 -8.85
C ARG A 88 8.85 4.30 -9.14
N ALA A 89 8.60 3.43 -8.16
CA ALA A 89 8.69 1.98 -8.34
C ALA A 89 7.71 1.46 -9.41
N MET A 90 6.52 2.07 -9.50
CA MET A 90 5.51 1.73 -10.52
C MET A 90 5.76 2.41 -11.87
N ALA A 91 6.46 3.54 -11.91
CA ALA A 91 6.76 4.30 -13.13
C ALA A 91 7.96 3.73 -13.89
N SER A 92 8.91 3.08 -13.20
CA SER A 92 9.96 2.29 -13.87
C SER A 92 9.42 1.12 -14.71
N THR A 93 8.11 0.88 -14.65
CA THR A 93 7.42 -0.24 -15.29
C THR A 93 6.17 0.18 -16.10
N ALA A 94 5.79 1.46 -16.12
CA ALA A 94 4.61 1.95 -16.84
C ALA A 94 4.80 3.36 -17.41
N ASP A 95 4.32 3.59 -18.64
CA ASP A 95 4.25 4.91 -19.29
C ASP A 95 3.22 5.80 -18.58
N LYS A 96 3.64 6.55 -17.55
CA LYS A 96 2.79 7.50 -16.83
C LYS A 96 3.34 8.92 -16.97
N THR A 97 2.56 9.79 -17.62
CA THR A 97 2.87 11.22 -17.73
C THR A 97 2.35 11.98 -16.51
N VAL A 98 3.23 12.70 -15.83
CA VAL A 98 2.84 13.64 -14.76
C VAL A 98 2.47 14.97 -15.42
N ILE A 99 1.24 15.42 -15.24
CA ILE A 99 0.81 16.76 -15.64
C ILE A 99 0.97 17.68 -14.43
N ARG A 100 1.73 18.76 -14.57
CA ARG A 100 1.84 19.84 -13.59
C ARG A 100 1.07 21.05 -14.15
N GLY A 101 0.08 21.54 -13.41
CA GLY A 101 -0.60 22.81 -13.68
C GLY A 101 0.10 23.95 -12.97
#